data_AF-A0A3D3R2U1-F1
#
_entry.id   AF-A0A3D3R2U1-F1
#
_cell.length_a   1.000
_cell.length_b   1.000
_cell.length_c   1.000
_cell.angle_alpha   90.00
_cell.angle_beta   90.00
_cell.angle_gamma   90.00
#
_symmetry.space_group_name_H-M   'P 1'
#
loop_
_entity.id
_entity.type
_entity.pdbx_description
1 polymer ?
#
loop_
_entity_poly.entity_id
_entity_poly.type
_entity_poly.pdbx_seq_one_letter_code
_entity_poly.pdbx_strand_id
1 'polypeptide(L)'
;MQQSPGMGDRLLFWALDPANAEAEKKIRTLAMKEEQARREQCLANMRQLSLALYNYHDTHSTFPLNLRNGKDAWSSMILPDLEQSTQYEKSFTDLKQGELSLEKKKGEVSQTKIPVFYAPDSEVAEEQDGADPSTK
;
A
#
# COMPACT_ATOMS: atom_id res chain seq x y z
N MET A 1 28.69 26.03 -47.49
CA MET A 1 28.95 26.05 -46.04
C MET A 1 27.61 26.11 -45.33
N GLN A 2 27.08 24.96 -44.91
CA GLN A 2 25.83 24.92 -44.14
C GLN A 2 26.26 24.89 -42.67
N GLN A 3 26.11 26.01 -41.97
CA GLN A 3 26.41 26.05 -40.53
C GLN A 3 25.37 25.20 -39.81
N SER A 4 25.81 24.17 -39.10
CA SER A 4 24.93 23.38 -38.23
C SER A 4 24.36 24.31 -37.15
N PRO A 5 23.03 24.32 -36.93
CA PRO A 5 22.43 25.15 -35.91
C PRO A 5 22.97 24.76 -34.52
N GLY A 6 23.23 25.79 -33.70
CA GLY A 6 23.73 25.61 -32.34
C GLY A 6 22.74 24.81 -31.48
N MET A 7 23.23 24.18 -30.41
CA MET A 7 22.41 23.32 -29.55
C MET A 7 21.20 24.07 -28.95
N GLY A 8 21.34 25.38 -28.68
CA GLY A 8 20.24 26.25 -28.25
C GLY A 8 19.14 26.43 -29.31
N ASP A 9 19.52 26.65 -30.57
CA ASP A 9 18.55 26.77 -31.67
C ASP A 9 17.80 25.45 -31.91
N ARG A 10 18.47 24.32 -31.71
CA ARG A 10 17.84 22.99 -31.81
C ARG A 10 16.82 22.74 -30.70
N LEU A 11 17.10 23.19 -29.48
CA LEU A 11 16.15 23.11 -28.36
C LEU A 11 14.96 24.06 -28.56
N LEU A 12 15.20 25.27 -29.07
CA LEU A 12 14.12 26.19 -29.41
C LEU A 12 13.23 25.63 -30.53
N PHE A 13 13.83 25.00 -31.56
CA PHE A 13 13.06 24.37 -32.64
C PHE A 13 12.26 23.15 -32.14
N TRP A 14 12.81 22.37 -31.20
CA TRP A 14 12.10 21.27 -30.52
C TRP A 14 10.95 21.80 -29.63
N ALA A 15 11.16 22.91 -28.92
CA ALA A 15 10.13 23.52 -28.09
C ALA A 15 9.01 24.19 -28.90
N LEU A 16 9.31 24.64 -30.12
CA LEU A 16 8.34 25.24 -31.04
C LEU A 16 7.58 24.21 -31.89
N ASP A 17 7.97 22.93 -31.84
CA ASP A 17 7.28 21.85 -32.54
C ASP A 17 5.91 21.60 -31.88
N PRO A 18 4.79 21.77 -32.61
CA PRO A 18 3.46 21.53 -32.06
C PRO A 18 3.27 20.10 -31.56
N ALA A 19 3.97 19.11 -32.13
CA ALA A 19 3.94 17.73 -31.65
C ALA A 19 4.56 17.59 -30.25
N ASN A 20 5.62 18.35 -29.96
CA ASN A 20 6.25 18.36 -28.65
C ASN A 20 5.38 19.07 -27.60
N ALA A 21 4.77 20.20 -27.96
CA ALA A 21 3.85 20.91 -27.07
C ALA A 21 2.61 20.06 -26.68
N GLU A 22 2.12 19.21 -27.60
CA GLU A 22 1.05 18.26 -27.30
C GLU A 22 1.53 17.11 -26.39
N ALA A 23 2.74 16.59 -26.63
CA ALA A 23 3.33 15.56 -25.78
C ALA A 23 3.53 16.03 -24.33
N GLU A 24 4.02 17.25 -24.12
CA GLU A 24 4.15 17.83 -22.77
C GLU A 24 2.81 17.99 -22.05
N LYS A 25 1.77 18.45 -22.77
CA LYS A 25 0.42 18.54 -22.22
C LYS A 25 -0.10 17.16 -21.84
N LYS A 26 0.09 16.15 -22.70
CA LYS A 26 -0.28 14.76 -22.42
C LYS A 26 0.40 14.27 -21.15
N ILE A 27 1.72 14.42 -21.02
CA ILE A 27 2.47 14.00 -19.83
C ILE A 27 1.92 14.66 -18.56
N ARG A 28 1.68 15.98 -18.58
CA ARG A 28 1.11 16.70 -17.42
C ARG A 28 -0.28 16.20 -17.07
N THR A 29 -1.14 15.97 -18.06
CA THR A 29 -2.50 15.46 -17.82
C THR A 29 -2.50 14.01 -17.36
N LEU A 30 -1.55 13.19 -17.80
CA LEU A 30 -1.37 11.81 -17.33
C LEU A 30 -0.97 11.80 -15.85
N ALA A 31 0.01 12.63 -15.46
CA ALA A 31 0.41 12.76 -14.05
C ALA A 31 -0.75 13.22 -13.15
N MET A 32 -1.57 14.17 -13.62
CA MET A 32 -2.78 14.60 -12.89
C MET A 32 -3.82 13.47 -12.76
N LYS A 33 -4.00 12.65 -13.80
CA LYS A 33 -4.92 11.51 -13.79
C LYS A 33 -4.46 10.41 -12.82
N GLU A 34 -3.17 10.13 -12.78
CA GLU A 34 -2.62 9.15 -11.84
C GLU A 34 -2.80 9.61 -10.40
N GLU A 35 -2.52 10.88 -10.10
CA GLU A 35 -2.74 11.43 -8.76
C GLU A 35 -4.23 11.39 -8.36
N GLN A 36 -5.13 11.69 -9.30
CA GLN A 36 -6.56 11.55 -9.06
C GLN A 36 -6.94 10.09 -8.77
N ALA A 37 -6.44 9.14 -9.56
CA ALA A 37 -6.70 7.71 -9.36
C ALA A 37 -6.17 7.20 -8.01
N ARG A 38 -4.96 7.64 -7.61
CA ARG A 38 -4.39 7.33 -6.28
C ARG A 38 -5.27 7.85 -5.15
N ARG A 39 -5.73 9.10 -5.26
CA ARG A 39 -6.62 9.70 -4.26
C ARG A 39 -7.97 8.99 -4.21
N GLU A 40 -8.54 8.65 -5.36
CA GLU A 40 -9.80 7.89 -5.45
C GLU A 40 -9.67 6.51 -4.80
N GLN A 41 -8.57 5.80 -5.05
CA GLN A 41 -8.29 4.50 -4.43
C GLN A 41 -8.09 4.62 -2.92
N CYS A 42 -7.33 5.62 -2.45
CA CYS A 42 -7.15 5.88 -1.03
C CYS A 42 -8.50 6.16 -0.33
N LEU A 43 -9.37 6.96 -0.95
CA LEU A 43 -10.71 7.21 -0.44
C LEU A 43 -11.58 5.95 -0.44
N ALA A 44 -11.45 5.08 -1.45
CA ALA A 44 -12.14 3.80 -1.49
C ALA A 44 -11.71 2.89 -0.33
N ASN A 45 -10.40 2.76 -0.10
CA ASN A 45 -9.84 1.99 1.03
C ASN A 45 -10.36 2.54 2.37
N MET A 46 -10.34 3.86 2.56
CA MET A 46 -10.86 4.51 3.77
C MET A 46 -12.35 4.25 4.00
N ARG A 47 -13.16 4.24 2.93
CA ARG A 47 -14.59 3.89 3.02
C ARG A 47 -14.79 2.45 3.46
N GLN A 48 -14.01 1.52 2.91
CA GLN A 48 -14.03 0.10 3.31
C GLN A 48 -13.66 -0.07 4.79
N LEU A 49 -12.60 0.59 5.26
CA LEU A 49 -12.20 0.57 6.68
C LEU A 49 -13.29 1.13 7.59
N SER A 50 -13.87 2.27 7.20
CA SER A 50 -14.90 2.94 7.99
C SER A 50 -16.15 2.06 8.12
N LEU A 51 -16.54 1.39 7.03
CA LEU A 51 -17.66 0.47 7.02
C LEU A 51 -17.39 -0.75 7.91
N ALA A 52 -16.20 -1.33 7.83
CA ALA A 52 -15.81 -2.46 8.66
C ALA A 52 -15.81 -2.11 10.16
N LEU A 53 -15.28 -0.94 10.52
CA LEU A 53 -15.33 -0.44 11.90
C LEU A 53 -16.76 -0.17 12.39
N TYR A 54 -17.61 0.35 11.50
CA TYR A 54 -19.02 0.58 11.81
C TYR A 54 -19.76 -0.74 12.08
N ASN A 55 -19.59 -1.74 11.21
CA ASN A 55 -20.18 -3.07 11.39
C ASN A 55 -19.68 -3.76 12.66
N TYR A 56 -18.39 -3.64 12.95
CA TYR A 56 -17.81 -4.14 14.19
C TYR A 56 -18.45 -3.46 15.41
N HIS A 57 -18.61 -2.14 15.38
CA HIS A 57 -19.24 -1.40 16.47
C HIS A 57 -20.73 -1.75 16.63
N ASP A 58 -21.48 -1.91 15.54
CA ASP A 58 -22.90 -2.32 15.57
C ASP A 58 -23.07 -3.69 16.24
N THR A 59 -22.17 -4.63 15.93
CA THR A 59 -22.22 -6.00 16.44
C THR A 59 -21.66 -6.17 17.85
N HIS A 60 -20.59 -5.46 18.21
CA HIS A 60 -19.87 -5.62 19.48
C HIS A 60 -20.12 -4.49 20.47
N SER A 61 -20.84 -3.42 20.07
CA SER A 61 -21.08 -2.21 20.87
C SER A 61 -19.80 -1.54 21.42
N THR A 62 -18.66 -1.81 20.78
CA THR A 62 -17.33 -1.29 21.13
C THR A 62 -16.48 -1.21 19.87
N PHE A 63 -15.47 -0.34 19.89
CA PHE A 63 -14.44 -0.34 18.86
C PHE A 63 -13.39 -1.44 19.12
N PRO A 64 -12.71 -1.93 18.07
CA PRO A 64 -11.73 -3.00 18.20
C PRO A 64 -10.53 -2.53 19.03
N LEU A 65 -10.09 -3.39 19.94
CA LEU A 65 -9.03 -3.07 20.89
C LEU A 65 -7.66 -3.37 20.29
N ASN A 66 -6.69 -2.48 20.54
CA ASN A 66 -5.30 -2.77 20.23
C ASN A 66 -4.61 -3.43 21.44
N LEU A 67 -4.08 -4.63 21.25
CA LEU A 67 -3.35 -5.35 22.30
C LEU A 67 -1.87 -4.93 22.24
N ARG A 68 -1.30 -4.56 23.39
CA ARG A 68 0.06 -4.03 23.55
C ARG A 68 1.19 -4.96 23.05
N ASN A 69 0.88 -6.20 22.68
CA ASN A 69 1.86 -7.24 22.36
C ASN A 69 1.92 -7.60 20.86
N GLY A 70 1.48 -6.70 19.97
CA GLY A 70 1.85 -6.75 18.55
C GLY A 70 1.24 -7.87 17.70
N LYS A 71 0.35 -8.70 18.24
CA LYS A 71 -0.45 -9.63 17.43
C LYS A 71 -1.71 -8.93 16.94
N ASP A 72 -1.56 -8.00 16.00
CA ASP A 72 -2.58 -7.39 15.12
C ASP A 72 -4.05 -7.50 15.59
N ALA A 73 -4.35 -7.01 16.78
CA ALA A 73 -5.60 -7.36 17.44
C ALA A 73 -6.79 -6.64 16.80
N TRP A 74 -6.63 -5.34 16.51
CA TRP A 74 -7.73 -4.54 16.01
C TRP A 74 -7.98 -4.77 14.51
N SER A 75 -6.91 -4.92 13.72
CA SER A 75 -6.99 -5.16 12.28
C SER A 75 -7.52 -6.56 11.99
N SER A 76 -7.12 -7.57 12.77
CA SER A 76 -7.67 -8.93 12.68
C SER A 76 -9.17 -8.97 13.02
N MET A 77 -9.62 -8.18 14.00
CA MET A 77 -11.02 -8.16 14.44
C MET A 77 -12.01 -7.69 13.35
N ILE A 78 -11.57 -6.84 12.43
CA ILE A 78 -12.42 -6.28 11.35
C ILE A 78 -12.27 -7.02 10.02
N LEU A 79 -11.39 -8.02 9.93
CA LEU A 79 -11.17 -8.80 8.70
C LEU A 79 -12.43 -9.47 8.15
N PRO A 80 -13.34 -10.03 8.98
CA PRO A 80 -14.59 -10.60 8.47
C PRO A 80 -15.44 -9.57 7.70
N ASP A 81 -15.48 -8.33 8.19
CA ASP A 81 -16.21 -7.22 7.56
C ASP A 81 -15.48 -6.64 6.32
N LEU A 82 -14.23 -7.04 6.09
CA LEU A 82 -13.43 -6.71 4.91
C LEU A 82 -13.39 -7.86 3.88
N GLU A 83 -14.27 -8.85 4.00
CA GLU A 83 -14.31 -10.07 3.17
C GLU A 83 -13.02 -10.91 3.23
N GLN A 84 -12.20 -10.73 4.27
CA GLN A 84 -10.95 -11.48 4.52
C GLN A 84 -11.16 -12.59 5.56
N SER A 85 -12.27 -13.33 5.47
CA SER A 85 -12.65 -14.38 6.44
C SER A 85 -11.63 -15.52 6.51
N THR A 86 -11.04 -15.89 5.37
CA THR A 86 -9.99 -16.93 5.31
C THR A 86 -8.74 -16.50 6.09
N GLN A 87 -8.32 -15.24 5.99
CA GLN A 87 -7.20 -14.71 6.77
C GLN A 87 -7.54 -14.61 8.25
N TYR A 88 -8.78 -14.22 8.58
CA TYR A 88 -9.26 -14.19 9.96
C TYR A 88 -9.12 -15.56 10.64
N GLU A 89 -9.64 -16.62 10.01
CA GLU A 89 -9.58 -17.97 10.55
C GLU A 89 -8.14 -18.43 10.80
N LYS A 90 -7.25 -18.19 9.84
CA LYS A 90 -5.83 -18.55 9.98
C LYS A 90 -5.14 -17.78 11.11
N SER A 91 -5.40 -16.48 11.22
CA SER A 91 -4.84 -15.63 12.29
C SER A 91 -5.27 -16.10 13.68
N PHE A 92 -6.50 -16.59 13.80
CA PHE A 92 -7.09 -17.03 15.06
C PHE A 92 -6.68 -18.46 15.44
N THR A 93 -6.45 -19.34 14.47
CA THR A 93 -5.89 -20.67 14.73
C THR A 93 -4.48 -20.59 15.31
N ASP A 94 -3.66 -19.65 14.85
CA ASP A 94 -2.33 -19.39 15.40
C ASP A 94 -2.40 -18.92 16.87
N LEU A 95 -3.46 -18.17 17.23
CA LEU A 95 -3.70 -17.73 18.62
C LEU A 95 -4.15 -18.88 19.53
N LYS A 96 -4.96 -19.82 19.02
CA LYS A 96 -5.47 -20.96 19.80
C LYS A 96 -4.43 -22.02 20.11
N GLN A 97 -3.40 -22.16 19.28
CA GLN A 97 -2.38 -23.20 19.45
C GLN A 97 -1.33 -22.87 20.52
N GLY A 98 -1.43 -21.73 21.22
CA GLY A 98 -0.56 -21.43 22.35
C GLY A 98 0.92 -21.23 21.97
N GLU A 99 1.25 -21.18 20.67
CA GLU A 99 2.56 -20.73 20.18
C GLU A 99 2.66 -19.20 20.37
N LEU A 100 2.86 -18.81 21.63
CA LEU A 100 3.65 -17.63 22.02
C LEU A 100 5.15 -18.00 21.89
N SER A 101 5.52 -18.65 20.80
CA SER A 101 6.92 -18.91 20.50
C SER A 101 7.51 -17.58 20.05
N LEU A 102 8.25 -16.93 20.95
CA LEU A 102 9.17 -15.83 20.63
C LEU A 102 10.24 -16.25 19.60
N GLU A 103 10.34 -17.54 19.32
CA GLU A 103 11.04 -18.07 18.16
C GLU A 103 10.23 -17.82 16.89
N LYS A 104 10.65 -16.76 16.18
CA LYS A 104 10.46 -16.42 14.77
C LYS A 104 9.86 -17.51 13.84
N LYS A 105 8.63 -17.97 14.08
CA LYS A 105 7.77 -18.42 13.00
C LYS A 105 7.03 -17.18 12.54
N LYS A 106 7.55 -16.56 11.48
CA LYS A 106 6.86 -15.53 10.70
C LYS A 106 5.63 -16.23 10.11
N GLY A 107 4.55 -16.31 10.89
CA GLY A 107 3.31 -16.97 10.51
C GLY A 107 2.90 -16.48 9.13
N GLU A 108 2.60 -17.41 8.23
CA GLU A 108 2.29 -17.15 6.81
C GLU A 108 1.14 -16.11 6.65
N VAL A 109 0.30 -16.00 7.67
CA VAL A 109 -0.81 -15.04 7.78
C VAL A 109 -0.32 -13.60 7.99
N SER A 110 0.76 -13.42 8.76
CA SER A 110 1.33 -12.10 9.06
C SER A 110 1.99 -11.44 7.85
N GLN A 111 2.21 -12.18 6.75
CA GLN A 111 2.83 -11.67 5.52
C GLN A 111 1.82 -11.29 4.44
N THR A 112 0.53 -11.60 4.61
CA THR A 112 -0.45 -11.33 3.55
C THR A 112 -0.83 -9.85 3.56
N LYS A 113 -0.32 -9.08 2.59
CA LYS A 113 -0.65 -7.66 2.42
C LYS A 113 -2.14 -7.51 2.08
N ILE A 114 -2.90 -6.90 2.98
CA ILE A 114 -4.31 -6.53 2.72
C ILE A 114 -4.32 -5.09 2.18
N PRO A 115 -4.63 -4.86 0.89
CA PRO A 115 -4.47 -3.55 0.24
C PRO A 115 -5.23 -2.41 0.92
N VAL A 116 -6.33 -2.73 1.61
CA VAL A 116 -7.19 -1.76 2.29
C VAL A 116 -6.46 -1.00 3.42
N PHE A 117 -5.45 -1.62 4.06
CA PHE A 117 -4.67 -0.97 5.12
C PHE A 117 -3.54 -0.07 4.62
N TYR A 118 -3.25 -0.10 3.33
CA TYR A 118 -2.07 0.56 2.76
C TYR A 118 -2.48 1.59 1.71
N ALA A 119 -1.63 2.61 1.56
CA ALA A 119 -1.73 3.53 0.44
C ALA A 119 -1.32 2.80 -0.86
N PRO A 120 -1.89 3.17 -2.03
CA PRO A 120 -1.57 2.52 -3.31
C PRO A 120 -0.07 2.49 -3.63
N ASP A 121 0.64 3.55 -3.24
CA ASP A 121 2.06 3.77 -3.53
C ASP A 121 3.01 3.34 -2.39
N SER A 122 2.49 2.80 -1.30
CA SER A 122 3.40 2.30 -0.27
C SER A 122 4.10 1.06 -0.82
N GLU A 123 5.33 1.25 -1.31
CA GLU A 123 6.30 0.18 -1.50
C GLU A 123 6.38 -0.56 -0.17
N VAL A 124 6.03 -1.84 -0.19
CA VAL A 124 6.32 -2.71 0.94
C VAL A 124 7.82 -2.94 0.82
N ALA A 125 8.59 -2.39 1.76
CA ALA A 125 9.90 -2.94 2.00
C ALA A 125 9.65 -4.41 2.40
N GLU A 126 9.82 -5.32 1.44
CA GLU A 126 10.23 -6.68 1.76
C GLU A 126 11.48 -6.50 2.62
N GLU A 127 11.32 -6.63 3.93
CA GLU A 127 12.43 -6.72 4.86
C GLU A 127 13.20 -7.97 4.46
N GLN A 128 14.16 -7.80 3.56
CA GLN A 128 15.20 -8.78 3.31
C GLN A 128 15.96 -8.87 4.62
N ASP A 129 15.79 -9.99 5.32
CA ASP A 129 16.66 -10.47 6.39
C ASP A 129 18.09 -10.54 5.83
N GLY A 130 18.75 -9.39 5.77
CA GLY A 130 20.17 -9.25 5.55
C GLY A 130 20.84 -9.79 6.78
N ALA A 131 21.26 -11.06 6.68
CA ALA A 131 22.24 -11.65 7.56
C ALA A 131 23.38 -10.63 7.79
N ASP A 132 23.52 -10.15 9.02
CA ASP A 132 24.74 -9.50 9.47
C ASP A 132 25.82 -10.58 9.60
N PRO A 133 26.88 -10.59 8.76
CA PRO A 133 27.98 -11.51 8.91
C PRO A 133 29.04 -10.86 9.80
N SER A 134 28.70 -10.57 11.05
CA SER A 134 29.69 -10.19 12.07
C SER A 134 29.86 -11.29 13.10
N THR A 135 30.37 -12.44 12.64
CA THR A 135 31.08 -13.40 13.51
C THR A 135 32.34 -13.87 12.79
N LYS A 136 33.45 -13.18 13.04
CA LYS A 136 34.79 -13.75 13.12
C LYS A 136 35.48 -13.19 14.35
#